data_AF-A0A285XMF9-F1
#
_entry.id   AF-A0A285XMF9-F1
#
_cell.length_a   1.000
_cell.length_b   1.000
_cell.length_c   1.000
_cell.angle_alpha   90.00
_cell.angle_beta   90.00
_cell.angle_gamma   90.00
#
_symmetry.space_group_name_H-M   'P 1'
#
loop_
_entity.id
_entity.type
_entity.pdbx_description
1 polymer ?
#
loop_
_entity_poly.entity_id
_entity_poly.type
_entity_poly.pdbx_seq_one_letter_code
_entity_poly.pdbx_strand_id
1 'polypeptide(L)'
;MANDEAEFGTELRGYRREDVDRALNDLRRELIKSNNDRADAAKEIRLLQSRVSELQGELDEAGTPTYSGLGTRLESTLRVAEEQSTRLISQADIDAQRLRASSRAEADRTLREAQEEARDTLEDARTRSTNELTRARAESADTVERARAEAGLLTQDARNEAAAIRGAAVTEAAEVRSVAIRETNALRARVEHEVAELREIAQRESAGARQAAADLDRETEHRRSVFEADHARRVEDLDREETTRREALEREVTEGRAAWHRERDEQQQAHALEIETGRADLASEVDRRRAEIDTELADRRRVLDEELAAARAGWERELAGARTALEQEIEAARVQLRVDEEQTRAENARLVQETADRIARELEEHTARIERERTEAAAVAERAAREHENELAARREREHAEVDTEIADRRTAELDTLEAERTALRQEIDTARADLTKERDEVRAEIARERDEARTTLESELAARRDDAEQDYLQKHHDTVTETQKYLDEANLQLAEATRRASEARERAERLQQEADDLERSSTSDAQEHARTIVADAQDRVHKMIADAEERTAGIIAESEDRLAAIRTERDAVAGYLENLRGVLTHATGLLGNAPAVDSDGEVDTTADDDREASAER
;
A
#
# COMPACT_ATOMS: atom_id res chain seq x y z
N MET A 1 -38.31 147.87 62.86
CA MET A 1 -37.84 149.12 62.22
C MET A 1 -36.40 148.82 61.84
N ALA A 2 -36.06 148.57 60.57
CA ALA A 2 -36.25 149.41 59.39
C ALA A 2 -35.42 150.70 59.54
N ASN A 3 -34.35 150.78 58.77
CA ASN A 3 -33.27 151.76 58.92
C ASN A 3 -33.68 153.16 58.48
N ASP A 4 -33.30 154.16 59.29
CA ASP A 4 -32.73 155.38 58.74
C ASP A 4 -31.21 155.23 58.83
N GLU A 5 -30.54 155.01 57.69
CA GLU A 5 -29.08 154.95 57.63
C GLU A 5 -28.52 156.36 57.81
N ALA A 6 -28.00 156.64 59.00
CA ALA A 6 -27.39 157.92 59.34
C ALA A 6 -26.13 158.16 58.48
N GLU A 7 -26.19 159.13 57.56
CA GLU A 7 -25.03 159.57 56.80
C GLU A 7 -23.99 160.24 57.72
N PHE A 8 -22.90 159.51 58.01
CA PHE A 8 -21.78 160.07 58.75
C PHE A 8 -20.94 161.00 57.87
N GLY A 9 -20.74 162.25 58.30
CA GLY A 9 -19.83 163.17 57.64
C GLY A 9 -18.40 162.65 57.60
N THR A 10 -17.76 162.70 56.43
CA THR A 10 -16.37 162.29 56.22
C THR A 10 -15.44 163.50 56.12
N GLU A 11 -14.24 163.35 56.68
CA GLU A 11 -13.10 164.23 56.44
C GLU A 11 -11.97 163.42 55.81
N LEU A 12 -10.93 164.09 55.28
CA LEU A 12 -9.90 163.50 54.41
C LEU A 12 -9.05 162.37 55.07
N ARG A 13 -9.36 162.01 56.32
CA ARG A 13 -8.74 160.95 57.11
C ARG A 13 -9.74 160.26 58.07
N GLY A 14 -11.00 160.08 57.69
CA GLY A 14 -11.99 159.24 58.40
C GLY A 14 -13.36 159.88 58.64
N TYR A 15 -14.21 159.20 59.41
CA TYR A 15 -15.52 159.71 59.84
C TYR A 15 -15.40 160.73 60.99
N ARG A 16 -16.38 161.65 61.10
CA ARG A 16 -16.47 162.61 62.21
C ARG A 16 -16.71 161.93 63.55
N ARG A 17 -15.73 162.05 64.46
CA ARG A 17 -15.77 161.41 65.77
C ARG A 17 -16.96 161.86 66.62
N GLU A 18 -17.32 163.14 66.58
CA GLU A 18 -18.44 163.67 67.41
C GLU A 18 -19.81 163.09 67.01
N ASP A 19 -20.04 162.83 65.73
CA ASP A 19 -21.30 162.27 65.25
C ASP A 19 -21.40 160.76 65.56
N VAL A 20 -20.28 160.04 65.50
CA VAL A 20 -20.18 158.63 65.89
C VAL A 20 -20.29 158.45 67.41
N ASP A 21 -19.62 159.27 68.23
CA ASP A 21 -19.72 159.22 69.70
C ASP A 21 -21.14 159.59 70.18
N ARG A 22 -21.85 160.49 69.47
CA ARG A 22 -23.25 160.81 69.77
C ARG A 22 -24.15 159.60 69.49
N ALA A 23 -24.07 159.04 68.28
CA ALA A 23 -24.83 157.83 67.90
C ALA A 23 -24.56 156.63 68.82
N LEU A 24 -23.30 156.39 69.24
CA LEU A 24 -22.95 155.33 70.19
C LEU A 24 -23.50 155.56 71.61
N ASN A 25 -23.57 156.82 72.06
CA ASN A 25 -24.16 157.15 73.36
C ASN A 25 -25.69 157.02 73.34
N ASP A 26 -26.33 157.39 72.23
CA ASP A 26 -27.79 157.24 72.08
C ASP A 26 -28.18 155.76 71.97
N LEU A 27 -27.46 154.96 71.15
CA LEU A 27 -27.60 153.49 71.13
C LEU A 27 -27.39 152.84 72.51
N ARG A 28 -26.43 153.33 73.32
CA ARG A 28 -26.24 152.85 74.69
C ARG A 28 -27.41 153.23 75.62
N ARG A 29 -27.97 154.43 75.49
CA ARG A 29 -29.16 154.84 76.26
C ARG A 29 -30.38 154.02 75.87
N GLU A 30 -30.60 153.80 74.57
CA GLU A 30 -31.67 152.95 74.07
C GLU A 30 -31.52 151.50 74.51
N LEU A 31 -30.30 150.94 74.50
CA LEU A 31 -30.03 149.58 74.99
C LEU A 31 -30.24 149.44 76.51
N ILE A 32 -29.84 150.44 77.30
CA ILE A 32 -30.09 150.46 78.75
C ILE A 32 -31.59 150.61 79.03
N LYS A 33 -32.28 151.51 78.32
CA LYS A 33 -33.72 151.70 78.43
C LYS A 33 -34.46 150.41 78.05
N SER A 34 -34.16 149.82 76.89
CA SER A 34 -34.73 148.56 76.42
C SER A 34 -34.48 147.40 77.40
N ASN A 35 -33.30 147.29 78.02
CA ASN A 35 -33.06 146.28 79.04
C ASN A 35 -33.83 146.53 80.34
N ASN A 36 -34.00 147.79 80.78
CA ASN A 36 -34.83 148.12 81.94
C ASN A 36 -36.31 147.89 81.65
N ASP A 37 -36.83 148.39 80.53
CA ASP A 37 -38.20 148.15 80.05
C ASP A 37 -38.49 146.64 79.94
N ARG A 38 -37.52 145.84 79.46
CA ARG A 38 -37.61 144.38 79.39
C ARG A 38 -37.52 143.69 80.75
N ALA A 39 -36.76 144.23 81.69
CA ALA A 39 -36.68 143.72 83.06
C ALA A 39 -37.94 144.05 83.87
N ASP A 40 -38.53 145.22 83.67
CA ASP A 40 -39.78 145.65 84.30
C ASP A 40 -40.98 144.93 83.67
N ALA A 41 -41.03 144.78 82.35
CA ALA A 41 -41.99 143.89 81.69
C ALA A 41 -41.85 142.43 82.18
N ALA A 42 -40.64 141.95 82.47
CA ALA A 42 -40.46 140.61 83.06
C ALA A 42 -40.94 140.52 84.53
N LYS A 43 -40.87 141.60 85.31
CA LYS A 43 -41.49 141.68 86.66
C LYS A 43 -43.00 141.73 86.54
N GLU A 44 -43.53 142.54 85.63
CA GLU A 44 -44.96 142.72 85.39
C GLU A 44 -45.59 141.44 84.83
N ILE A 45 -44.92 140.72 83.92
CA ILE A 45 -45.32 139.38 83.48
C ILE A 45 -45.36 138.41 84.67
N ARG A 46 -44.38 138.43 85.58
CA ARG A 46 -44.42 137.57 86.78
C ARG A 46 -45.53 137.97 87.76
N LEU A 47 -45.79 139.26 87.91
CA LEU A 47 -46.88 139.77 88.76
C LEU A 47 -48.24 139.42 88.15
N LEU A 48 -48.40 139.56 86.84
CA LEU A 48 -49.59 139.12 86.10
C LEU A 48 -49.73 137.59 86.12
N GLN A 49 -48.64 136.82 86.08
CA GLN A 49 -48.67 135.36 86.24
C GLN A 49 -49.08 134.97 87.67
N SER A 50 -48.56 135.65 88.70
CA SER A 50 -49.00 135.39 90.09
C SER A 50 -50.45 135.84 90.28
N ARG A 51 -50.87 136.96 89.67
CA ARG A 51 -52.26 137.45 89.76
C ARG A 51 -53.22 136.62 88.93
N VAL A 52 -52.80 136.05 87.80
CA VAL A 52 -53.56 135.03 87.07
C VAL A 52 -53.64 133.75 87.89
N SER A 53 -52.57 133.32 88.57
CA SER A 53 -52.62 132.16 89.48
C SER A 53 -53.50 132.40 90.70
N GLU A 54 -53.50 133.60 91.28
CA GLU A 54 -54.41 134.00 92.37
C GLU A 54 -55.85 134.07 91.86
N LEU A 55 -56.11 134.74 90.73
CA LEU A 55 -57.44 134.84 90.15
C LEU A 55 -57.96 133.49 89.62
N GLN A 56 -57.09 132.57 89.21
CA GLN A 56 -57.46 131.18 88.91
C GLN A 56 -57.83 130.43 90.19
N GLY A 57 -57.06 130.59 91.28
CA GLY A 57 -57.44 130.06 92.59
C GLY A 57 -58.76 130.63 93.11
N GLU A 58 -58.94 131.96 93.05
CA GLU A 58 -60.19 132.65 93.42
C GLU A 58 -61.37 132.23 92.52
N LEU A 59 -61.14 131.91 91.24
CA LEU A 59 -62.17 131.43 90.30
C LEU A 59 -62.54 129.95 90.55
N ASP A 60 -61.55 129.11 90.83
CA ASP A 60 -61.75 127.72 91.26
C ASP A 60 -62.49 127.65 92.62
N GLU A 61 -62.30 128.65 93.50
CA GLU A 61 -62.91 128.73 94.82
C GLU A 61 -64.30 129.42 94.83
N ALA A 62 -64.60 130.31 93.87
CA ALA A 62 -65.88 131.02 93.76
C ALA A 62 -66.91 130.39 92.78
N GLY A 63 -66.51 129.40 91.97
CA GLY A 63 -67.32 128.80 90.90
C GLY A 63 -68.51 127.93 91.31
N THR A 64 -68.76 127.73 92.61
CA THR A 64 -69.84 126.90 93.23
C THR A 64 -69.73 125.38 93.04
N PRO A 65 -70.13 124.57 94.05
CA PRO A 65 -69.51 124.59 95.38
C PRO A 65 -68.97 123.23 95.81
N THR A 66 -67.93 123.27 96.64
CA THR A 66 -67.15 122.13 97.12
C THR A 66 -67.95 121.06 97.86
N TYR A 67 -68.04 119.85 97.29
CA TYR A 67 -68.10 118.61 98.08
C TYR A 67 -66.81 117.79 97.89
N SER A 68 -65.82 118.16 98.70
CA SER A 68 -64.61 117.41 99.06
C SER A 68 -63.99 116.47 98.00
N GLY A 69 -62.96 116.96 97.30
CA GLY A 69 -61.55 116.55 97.51
C GLY A 69 -61.14 115.06 97.44
N LEU A 70 -62.06 114.15 97.19
CA LEU A 70 -61.87 112.70 97.07
C LEU A 70 -62.03 112.26 95.61
N GLY A 71 -62.94 112.90 94.87
CA GLY A 71 -63.25 112.58 93.47
C GLY A 71 -62.05 112.71 92.52
N THR A 72 -61.31 113.82 92.54
CA THR A 72 -60.18 114.03 91.60
C THR A 72 -58.96 113.15 91.90
N ARG A 73 -58.73 112.79 93.17
CA ARG A 73 -57.76 111.75 93.53
C ARG A 73 -58.22 110.38 93.06
N LEU A 74 -59.50 110.05 93.23
CA LEU A 74 -60.09 108.77 92.78
C LEU A 74 -60.07 108.64 91.26
N GLU A 75 -60.49 109.66 90.52
CA GLU A 75 -60.45 109.71 89.06
C GLU A 75 -59.01 109.63 88.53
N SER A 76 -58.07 110.35 89.17
CA SER A 76 -56.64 110.22 88.86
C SER A 76 -56.13 108.80 89.09
N THR A 77 -56.45 108.17 90.23
CA THR A 77 -56.06 106.78 90.50
C THR A 77 -56.77 105.78 89.59
N LEU A 78 -58.03 106.00 89.22
CA LEU A 78 -58.78 105.15 88.30
C LEU A 78 -58.20 105.23 86.90
N ARG A 79 -57.91 106.43 86.39
CA ARG A 79 -57.29 106.61 85.07
C ARG A 79 -55.88 106.03 85.02
N VAL A 80 -55.09 106.19 86.08
CA VAL A 80 -53.77 105.56 86.19
C VAL A 80 -53.89 104.04 86.30
N ALA A 81 -54.87 103.50 87.04
CA ALA A 81 -55.12 102.07 87.14
C ALA A 81 -55.67 101.47 85.83
N GLU A 82 -56.48 102.21 85.08
CA GLU A 82 -57.03 101.81 83.78
C GLU A 82 -55.95 101.86 82.69
N GLU A 83 -55.04 102.85 82.70
CA GLU A 83 -53.85 102.87 81.83
C GLU A 83 -52.87 101.75 82.19
N GLN A 84 -52.60 101.55 83.49
CA GLN A 84 -51.75 100.45 83.99
C GLN A 84 -52.36 99.08 83.67
N SER A 85 -53.69 98.93 83.74
CA SER A 85 -54.38 97.71 83.35
C SER A 85 -54.34 97.47 81.87
N THR A 86 -54.67 98.46 81.05
CA THR A 86 -54.60 98.33 79.59
C THR A 86 -53.18 97.97 79.16
N ARG A 87 -52.15 98.52 79.85
CA ARG A 87 -50.76 98.10 79.69
C ARG A 87 -50.50 96.66 80.16
N LEU A 88 -50.98 96.24 81.33
CA LEU A 88 -50.80 94.88 81.86
C LEU A 88 -51.52 93.81 81.02
N ILE A 89 -52.75 94.08 80.57
CA ILE A 89 -53.54 93.21 79.69
C ILE A 89 -52.87 93.11 78.33
N SER A 90 -52.49 94.23 77.71
CA SER A 90 -51.76 94.18 76.44
C SER A 90 -50.39 93.51 76.55
N GLN A 91 -49.70 93.66 77.69
CA GLN A 91 -48.45 92.95 77.97
C GLN A 91 -48.69 91.44 78.14
N ALA A 92 -49.71 91.03 78.89
CA ALA A 92 -50.12 89.63 79.05
C ALA A 92 -50.56 88.99 77.73
N ASP A 93 -51.30 89.70 76.88
CA ASP A 93 -51.68 89.23 75.54
C ASP A 93 -50.47 89.17 74.60
N ILE A 94 -49.53 90.12 74.66
CA ILE A 94 -48.25 90.07 73.93
C ILE A 94 -47.39 88.90 74.40
N ASP A 95 -47.27 88.67 75.70
CA ASP A 95 -46.48 87.58 76.26
C ASP A 95 -47.15 86.21 76.00
N ALA A 96 -48.48 86.14 75.97
CA ALA A 96 -49.22 84.96 75.52
C ALA A 96 -49.05 84.68 74.01
N GLN A 97 -49.06 85.71 73.15
CA GLN A 97 -48.75 85.56 71.72
C GLN A 97 -47.30 85.16 71.49
N ARG A 98 -46.36 85.78 72.22
CA ARG A 98 -44.93 85.46 72.20
C ARG A 98 -44.68 84.01 72.64
N LEU A 99 -45.28 83.57 73.75
CA LEU A 99 -45.18 82.20 74.25
C LEU A 99 -45.74 81.19 73.23
N ARG A 100 -46.91 81.45 72.65
CA ARG A 100 -47.44 80.60 71.56
C ARG A 100 -46.51 80.52 70.36
N ALA A 101 -45.95 81.65 69.94
CA ALA A 101 -45.05 81.71 68.80
C ALA A 101 -43.71 81.01 69.08
N SER A 102 -43.12 81.22 70.27
CA SER A 102 -41.86 80.57 70.66
C SER A 102 -42.03 79.07 70.81
N SER A 103 -43.07 78.60 71.51
CA SER A 103 -43.27 77.18 71.77
C SER A 103 -43.66 76.40 70.51
N ARG A 104 -44.41 77.01 69.59
CA ARG A 104 -44.63 76.43 68.25
C ARG A 104 -43.34 76.39 67.44
N ALA A 105 -42.56 77.47 67.43
CA ALA A 105 -41.29 77.50 66.69
C ALA A 105 -40.24 76.54 67.28
N GLU A 106 -40.29 76.26 68.59
CA GLU A 106 -39.47 75.27 69.28
C GLU A 106 -39.95 73.85 68.96
N ALA A 107 -41.26 73.57 69.04
CA ALA A 107 -41.84 72.30 68.61
C ALA A 107 -41.55 71.98 67.14
N ASP A 108 -41.81 72.93 66.24
CA ASP A 108 -41.49 72.81 64.81
C ASP A 108 -39.99 72.60 64.58
N ARG A 109 -39.11 73.11 65.46
CA ARG A 109 -37.66 72.89 65.39
C ARG A 109 -37.31 71.48 65.80
N THR A 110 -37.75 71.02 66.97
CA THR A 110 -37.49 69.66 67.47
C THR A 110 -38.01 68.59 66.51
N LEU A 111 -39.20 68.79 65.91
CA LEU A 111 -39.72 67.88 64.87
C LEU A 111 -38.88 67.91 63.59
N ARG A 112 -38.40 69.08 63.14
CA ARG A 112 -37.53 69.17 61.95
C ARG A 112 -36.18 68.52 62.18
N GLU A 113 -35.53 68.79 63.32
CA GLU A 113 -34.26 68.20 63.72
C GLU A 113 -34.38 66.66 63.76
N ALA A 114 -35.42 66.13 64.40
CA ALA A 114 -35.67 64.68 64.43
C ALA A 114 -36.01 64.08 63.05
N GLN A 115 -36.72 64.81 62.17
CA GLN A 115 -36.99 64.39 60.80
C GLN A 115 -35.75 64.40 59.90
N GLU A 116 -34.82 65.33 60.11
CA GLU A 116 -33.54 65.40 59.41
C GLU A 116 -32.64 64.25 59.88
N GLU A 117 -32.43 64.07 61.18
CA GLU A 117 -31.66 62.94 61.74
C GLU A 117 -32.26 61.58 61.34
N ALA A 118 -33.59 61.49 61.19
CA ALA A 118 -34.28 60.30 60.69
C ALA A 118 -34.00 60.00 59.21
N ARG A 119 -33.99 61.03 58.36
CA ARG A 119 -33.63 60.87 56.94
C ARG A 119 -32.19 60.41 56.80
N ASP A 120 -31.28 61.07 57.51
CA ASP A 120 -29.86 60.74 57.52
C ASP A 120 -29.65 59.29 57.98
N THR A 121 -30.29 58.87 59.09
CA THR A 121 -30.22 57.49 59.61
C THR A 121 -30.72 56.45 58.60
N LEU A 122 -31.78 56.74 57.84
CA LEU A 122 -32.30 55.86 56.79
C LEU A 122 -31.41 55.83 55.55
N GLU A 123 -30.84 56.97 55.15
CA GLU A 123 -29.93 57.07 54.01
C GLU A 123 -28.60 56.34 54.29
N ASP A 124 -28.06 56.50 55.50
CA ASP A 124 -26.90 55.76 55.99
C ASP A 124 -27.16 54.25 55.99
N ALA A 125 -28.31 53.81 56.51
CA ALA A 125 -28.66 52.40 56.56
C ALA A 125 -28.86 51.81 55.16
N ARG A 126 -29.51 52.55 54.24
CA ARG A 126 -29.65 52.16 52.82
C ARG A 126 -28.29 52.07 52.14
N THR A 127 -27.40 53.02 52.36
CA THR A 127 -26.06 53.05 51.76
C THR A 127 -25.18 51.92 52.27
N ARG A 128 -25.25 51.60 53.57
CA ARG A 128 -24.58 50.41 54.12
C ARG A 128 -25.16 49.13 53.51
N SER A 129 -26.48 49.01 53.46
CA SER A 129 -27.20 47.87 52.87
C SER A 129 -26.84 47.63 51.38
N THR A 130 -26.79 48.68 50.55
CA THR A 130 -26.37 48.57 49.14
C THR A 130 -24.89 48.25 48.98
N ASN A 131 -24.02 48.79 49.84
CA ASN A 131 -22.60 48.48 49.83
C ASN A 131 -22.32 47.01 50.20
N GLU A 132 -22.96 46.47 51.25
CA GLU A 132 -22.85 45.06 51.62
C GLU A 132 -23.36 44.13 50.50
N LEU A 133 -24.52 44.44 49.90
CA LEU A 133 -25.04 43.68 48.75
C LEU A 133 -24.11 43.73 47.53
N THR A 134 -23.49 44.87 47.26
CA THR A 134 -22.55 45.03 46.14
C THR A 134 -21.26 44.28 46.40
N ARG A 135 -20.76 44.33 47.64
CA ARG A 135 -19.58 43.60 48.10
C ARG A 135 -19.79 42.08 48.00
N ALA A 136 -20.85 41.55 48.60
CA ALA A 136 -21.14 40.11 48.58
C ALA A 136 -21.33 39.56 47.17
N ARG A 137 -21.96 40.34 46.27
CA ARG A 137 -22.06 40.00 44.84
C ARG A 137 -20.70 39.98 44.14
N ALA A 138 -19.84 40.97 44.40
CA ALA A 138 -18.50 41.01 43.81
C ALA A 138 -17.60 39.87 44.31
N GLU A 139 -17.62 39.59 45.61
CA GLU A 139 -16.89 38.46 46.22
C GLU A 139 -17.40 37.10 45.70
N SER A 140 -18.73 36.93 45.56
CA SER A 140 -19.32 35.71 44.97
C SER A 140 -18.99 35.56 43.48
N ALA A 141 -19.00 36.65 42.72
CA ALA A 141 -18.63 36.62 41.30
C ALA A 141 -17.17 36.22 41.09
N ASP A 142 -16.23 36.69 41.93
CA ASP A 142 -14.82 36.28 41.88
C ASP A 142 -14.65 34.79 42.20
N THR A 143 -15.33 34.26 43.24
CA THR A 143 -15.24 32.83 43.58
C THR A 143 -15.79 31.96 42.45
N VAL A 144 -16.90 32.36 41.84
CA VAL A 144 -17.51 31.67 40.70
C VAL A 144 -16.65 31.77 39.43
N GLU A 145 -16.04 32.92 39.14
CA GLU A 145 -15.12 33.07 37.99
C GLU A 145 -13.88 32.18 38.17
N ARG A 146 -13.26 32.21 39.35
CA ARG A 146 -12.13 31.35 39.69
C ARG A 146 -12.48 29.87 39.58
N ALA A 147 -13.63 29.46 40.12
CA ALA A 147 -14.11 28.08 40.05
C ALA A 147 -14.35 27.64 38.60
N ARG A 148 -14.96 28.49 37.77
CA ARG A 148 -15.17 28.21 36.33
C ARG A 148 -13.85 28.14 35.56
N ALA A 149 -12.85 28.97 35.91
CA ALA A 149 -11.52 28.90 35.32
C ALA A 149 -10.78 27.60 35.70
N GLU A 150 -10.81 27.21 36.97
CA GLU A 150 -10.19 25.96 37.46
C GLU A 150 -10.86 24.72 36.84
N ALA A 151 -12.19 24.67 36.82
CA ALA A 151 -12.97 23.64 36.12
C ALA A 151 -12.65 23.61 34.60
N GLY A 152 -12.47 24.77 33.98
CA GLY A 152 -12.07 24.92 32.58
C GLY A 152 -10.71 24.27 32.31
N LEU A 153 -9.68 24.68 33.05
CA LEU A 153 -8.32 24.13 32.97
C LEU A 153 -8.30 22.61 33.20
N LEU A 154 -8.94 22.14 34.28
CA LEU A 154 -8.94 20.73 34.65
C LEU A 154 -9.61 19.84 33.60
N THR A 155 -10.64 20.32 32.90
CA THR A 155 -11.22 19.60 31.75
C THR A 155 -10.47 19.81 30.44
N GLN A 156 -9.68 20.86 30.28
CA GLN A 156 -8.83 21.09 29.11
C GLN A 156 -7.59 20.19 29.18
N ASP A 157 -6.90 20.15 30.31
CA ASP A 157 -5.71 19.32 30.52
C ASP A 157 -6.04 17.83 30.35
N ALA A 158 -7.13 17.35 30.96
CA ALA A 158 -7.55 15.96 30.80
C ALA A 158 -8.03 15.63 29.35
N ARG A 159 -8.56 16.60 28.60
CA ARG A 159 -8.83 16.43 27.15
C ARG A 159 -7.54 16.35 26.34
N ASN A 160 -6.54 17.17 26.67
CA ASN A 160 -5.25 17.20 26.00
C ASN A 160 -4.45 15.91 26.27
N GLU A 161 -4.39 15.46 27.52
CA GLU A 161 -3.77 14.17 27.92
C GLU A 161 -4.44 13.01 27.17
N ALA A 162 -5.77 12.93 27.17
CA ALA A 162 -6.51 11.91 26.43
C ALA A 162 -6.37 12.03 24.90
N ALA A 163 -6.09 13.20 24.35
CA ALA A 163 -5.75 13.37 22.93
C ALA A 163 -4.33 12.89 22.62
N ALA A 164 -3.35 13.22 23.47
CA ALA A 164 -1.97 12.79 23.35
C ALA A 164 -1.83 11.26 23.43
N ILE A 165 -2.46 10.63 24.42
CA ILE A 165 -2.45 9.17 24.60
C ILE A 165 -3.11 8.46 23.39
N ARG A 166 -4.23 9.01 22.86
CA ARG A 166 -4.82 8.50 21.61
C ARG A 166 -3.88 8.64 20.41
N GLY A 167 -3.18 9.76 20.28
CA GLY A 167 -2.21 9.98 19.21
C GLY A 167 -1.05 8.99 19.27
N ALA A 168 -0.50 8.77 20.47
CA ALA A 168 0.55 7.79 20.72
C ALA A 168 0.09 6.37 20.36
N ALA A 169 -1.04 5.91 20.93
CA ALA A 169 -1.63 4.59 20.68
C ALA A 169 -1.87 4.30 19.18
N VAL A 170 -2.37 5.28 18.42
CA VAL A 170 -2.58 5.14 16.96
C VAL A 170 -1.25 5.06 16.20
N THR A 171 -0.24 5.81 16.64
CA THR A 171 1.09 5.82 15.99
C THR A 171 1.82 4.50 16.25
N GLU A 172 1.84 4.04 17.50
CA GLU A 172 2.42 2.76 17.91
C GLU A 172 1.75 1.57 17.20
N ALA A 173 0.42 1.52 17.17
CA ALA A 173 -0.31 0.50 16.42
C ALA A 173 0.01 0.52 14.90
N ALA A 174 0.26 1.68 14.31
CA ALA A 174 0.68 1.80 12.92
C ALA A 174 2.15 1.36 12.69
N GLU A 175 3.05 1.68 13.62
CA GLU A 175 4.46 1.28 13.57
C GLU A 175 4.62 -0.23 13.71
N VAL A 176 4.00 -0.83 14.73
CA VAL A 176 4.02 -2.29 14.96
C VAL A 176 3.45 -3.04 13.75
N ARG A 177 2.32 -2.57 13.17
CA ARG A 177 1.76 -3.13 11.94
C ARG A 177 2.69 -2.98 10.73
N SER A 178 3.42 -1.87 10.63
CA SER A 178 4.40 -1.62 9.56
C SER A 178 5.65 -2.48 9.69
N VAL A 179 6.12 -2.76 10.91
CA VAL A 179 7.20 -3.73 11.18
C VAL A 179 6.76 -5.13 10.77
N ALA A 180 5.60 -5.60 11.25
CA ALA A 180 5.01 -6.90 10.91
C ALA A 180 4.92 -7.14 9.38
N ILE A 181 4.44 -6.14 8.63
CA ILE A 181 4.34 -6.21 7.16
C ILE A 181 5.73 -6.26 6.50
N ARG A 182 6.73 -5.55 7.02
CA ARG A 182 8.09 -5.58 6.45
C ARG A 182 8.78 -6.92 6.71
N GLU A 183 8.66 -7.48 7.91
CA GLU A 183 9.27 -8.76 8.26
C GLU A 183 8.64 -9.93 7.49
N THR A 184 7.31 -10.00 7.42
CA THR A 184 6.61 -11.02 6.62
C THR A 184 6.99 -10.97 5.13
N ASN A 185 7.13 -9.78 4.54
CA ASN A 185 7.62 -9.63 3.17
C ASN A 185 9.10 -10.03 3.01
N ALA A 186 9.96 -9.71 3.99
CA ALA A 186 11.37 -10.08 3.95
C ALA A 186 11.59 -11.59 4.06
N LEU A 187 10.81 -12.28 4.91
CA LEU A 187 10.80 -13.74 5.01
C LEU A 187 10.37 -14.38 3.69
N ARG A 188 9.24 -13.91 3.13
CA ARG A 188 8.75 -14.40 1.83
C ARG A 188 9.79 -14.22 0.72
N ALA A 189 10.44 -13.06 0.63
CA ALA A 189 11.47 -12.80 -0.36
C ALA A 189 12.70 -13.73 -0.21
N ARG A 190 13.09 -14.06 1.03
CA ARG A 190 14.17 -15.04 1.29
C ARG A 190 13.80 -16.44 0.80
N VAL A 191 12.59 -16.89 1.11
CA VAL A 191 12.09 -18.22 0.69
C VAL A 191 11.96 -18.29 -0.84
N GLU A 192 11.45 -17.24 -1.49
CA GLU A 192 11.38 -17.14 -2.95
C GLU A 192 12.79 -17.21 -3.58
N HIS A 193 13.81 -16.64 -2.93
CA HIS A 193 15.21 -16.69 -3.39
C HIS A 193 15.83 -18.09 -3.23
N GLU A 194 15.75 -18.72 -2.05
CA GLU A 194 16.29 -20.07 -1.80
C GLU A 194 15.66 -21.11 -2.75
N VAL A 195 14.34 -21.02 -2.97
CA VAL A 195 13.61 -21.87 -3.92
C VAL A 195 14.02 -21.61 -5.38
N ALA A 196 14.44 -20.39 -5.73
CA ALA A 196 14.97 -20.09 -7.05
C ALA A 196 16.39 -20.65 -7.25
N GLU A 197 17.26 -20.55 -6.23
CA GLU A 197 18.62 -21.10 -6.28
C GLU A 197 18.62 -22.62 -6.46
N LEU A 198 17.83 -23.35 -5.66
CA LEU A 198 17.70 -24.82 -5.78
C LEU A 198 17.20 -25.24 -7.17
N ARG A 199 16.23 -24.51 -7.74
CA ARG A 199 15.76 -24.77 -9.11
C ARG A 199 16.83 -24.49 -10.16
N GLU A 200 17.64 -23.46 -9.98
CA GLU A 200 18.71 -23.14 -10.93
C GLU A 200 19.81 -24.22 -10.91
N ILE A 201 20.20 -24.70 -9.73
CA ILE A 201 21.15 -25.81 -9.56
C ILE A 201 20.67 -27.05 -10.32
N ALA A 202 19.46 -27.53 -10.03
CA ALA A 202 18.92 -28.71 -10.70
C ALA A 202 18.65 -28.49 -12.21
N GLN A 203 18.36 -27.27 -12.65
CA GLN A 203 18.26 -26.96 -14.08
C GLN A 203 19.63 -27.08 -14.77
N ARG A 204 20.73 -26.65 -14.12
CA ARG A 204 22.09 -26.82 -14.63
C ARG A 204 22.49 -28.30 -14.67
N GLU A 205 22.19 -29.07 -13.62
CA GLU A 205 22.46 -30.52 -13.58
C GLU A 205 21.68 -31.29 -14.65
N SER A 206 20.38 -31.00 -14.81
CA SER A 206 19.56 -31.59 -15.87
C SER A 206 20.04 -31.21 -17.28
N ALA A 207 20.58 -30.01 -17.45
CA ALA A 207 21.22 -29.60 -18.71
C ALA A 207 22.53 -30.36 -18.95
N GLY A 208 23.37 -30.53 -17.91
CA GLY A 208 24.60 -31.33 -17.96
C GLY A 208 24.34 -32.79 -18.35
N ALA A 209 23.37 -33.45 -17.71
CA ALA A 209 22.96 -34.82 -18.03
C ALA A 209 22.48 -34.96 -19.49
N ARG A 210 21.69 -34.00 -19.99
CA ARG A 210 21.26 -33.98 -21.41
C ARG A 210 22.44 -33.78 -22.36
N GLN A 211 23.41 -32.95 -22.00
CA GLN A 211 24.61 -32.74 -22.79
C GLN A 211 25.46 -34.01 -22.83
N ALA A 212 25.70 -34.66 -21.70
CA ALA A 212 26.43 -35.94 -21.61
C ALA A 212 25.80 -37.04 -22.49
N ALA A 213 24.46 -37.18 -22.48
CA ALA A 213 23.76 -38.09 -23.38
C ALA A 213 23.96 -37.75 -24.87
N ALA A 214 23.98 -36.45 -25.22
CA ALA A 214 24.22 -36.01 -26.60
C ALA A 214 25.69 -36.09 -27.04
N ASP A 215 26.64 -36.03 -26.10
CA ASP A 215 28.06 -36.32 -26.33
C ASP A 215 28.26 -37.83 -26.59
N LEU A 216 27.67 -38.70 -25.76
CA LEU A 216 27.65 -40.16 -25.96
C LEU A 216 27.01 -40.55 -27.30
N ASP A 217 25.92 -39.91 -27.69
CA ASP A 217 25.27 -40.17 -28.99
C ASP A 217 26.19 -39.84 -30.16
N ARG A 218 26.90 -38.70 -30.10
CA ARG A 218 27.90 -38.33 -31.11
C ARG A 218 29.10 -39.27 -31.11
N GLU A 219 29.56 -39.71 -29.94
CA GLU A 219 30.68 -40.65 -29.84
C GLU A 219 30.32 -42.04 -30.38
N THR A 220 29.13 -42.56 -30.05
CA THR A 220 28.64 -43.85 -30.54
C THR A 220 28.32 -43.82 -32.03
N GLU A 221 27.77 -42.72 -32.56
CA GLU A 221 27.63 -42.51 -34.01
C GLU A 221 29.00 -42.44 -34.70
N HIS A 222 29.98 -41.74 -34.11
CA HIS A 222 31.34 -41.70 -34.64
C HIS A 222 31.99 -43.08 -34.66
N ARG A 223 31.98 -43.81 -33.53
CA ARG A 223 32.45 -45.20 -33.42
C ARG A 223 31.79 -46.09 -34.48
N ARG A 224 30.47 -46.00 -34.65
CA ARG A 224 29.74 -46.77 -35.67
C ARG A 224 30.18 -46.39 -37.08
N SER A 225 30.36 -45.11 -37.39
CA SER A 225 30.81 -44.65 -38.71
C SER A 225 32.22 -45.12 -39.08
N VAL A 226 33.14 -45.14 -38.10
CA VAL A 226 34.51 -45.63 -38.28
C VAL A 226 34.50 -47.15 -38.49
N PHE A 227 33.71 -47.88 -37.69
CA PHE A 227 33.54 -49.33 -37.84
C PHE A 227 32.89 -49.69 -39.19
N GLU A 228 31.82 -49.00 -39.58
CA GLU A 228 31.14 -49.21 -40.87
C GLU A 228 32.08 -48.88 -42.05
N ALA A 229 32.93 -47.87 -41.94
CA ALA A 229 33.91 -47.54 -42.97
C ALA A 229 35.06 -48.57 -43.08
N ASP A 230 35.56 -49.09 -41.96
CA ASP A 230 36.62 -50.11 -41.98
C ASP A 230 36.09 -51.45 -42.52
N HIS A 231 34.91 -51.89 -42.06
CA HIS A 231 34.29 -53.12 -42.55
C HIS A 231 33.81 -53.01 -44.00
N ALA A 232 33.35 -51.83 -44.45
CA ALA A 232 33.03 -51.62 -45.88
C ALA A 232 34.26 -51.80 -46.76
N ARG A 233 35.44 -51.33 -46.34
CA ARG A 233 36.71 -51.59 -47.06
C ARG A 233 37.02 -53.08 -47.10
N ARG A 234 36.96 -53.80 -45.96
CA ARG A 234 37.22 -55.25 -45.92
C ARG A 234 36.28 -56.05 -46.83
N VAL A 235 35.01 -55.69 -46.91
CA VAL A 235 34.05 -56.32 -47.83
C VAL A 235 34.39 -56.00 -49.28
N GLU A 236 34.72 -54.75 -49.60
CA GLU A 236 35.11 -54.35 -50.95
C GLU A 236 36.45 -54.99 -51.40
N ASP A 237 37.37 -55.21 -50.46
CA ASP A 237 38.63 -55.92 -50.68
C ASP A 237 38.40 -57.43 -50.90
N LEU A 238 37.51 -58.08 -50.15
CA LEU A 238 37.08 -59.45 -50.44
C LEU A 238 36.34 -59.58 -51.77
N ASP A 239 35.48 -58.62 -52.14
CA ASP A 239 34.80 -58.63 -53.45
C ASP A 239 35.84 -58.46 -54.60
N ARG A 240 36.93 -57.71 -54.37
CA ARG A 240 38.09 -57.61 -55.29
C ARG A 240 38.89 -58.92 -55.34
N GLU A 241 39.13 -59.57 -54.21
CA GLU A 241 39.83 -60.86 -54.16
C GLU A 241 38.99 -61.96 -54.85
N GLU A 242 37.68 -62.00 -54.61
CA GLU A 242 36.76 -62.92 -55.29
C GLU A 242 36.73 -62.68 -56.81
N THR A 243 36.61 -61.44 -57.26
CA THR A 243 36.62 -61.14 -58.70
C THR A 243 37.96 -61.46 -59.35
N THR A 244 39.07 -61.01 -58.77
CA THR A 244 40.41 -61.32 -59.32
C THR A 244 40.73 -62.82 -59.28
N ARG A 245 40.28 -63.56 -58.26
CA ARG A 245 40.48 -65.01 -58.18
C ARG A 245 39.56 -65.78 -59.14
N ARG A 246 38.30 -65.35 -59.34
CA ARG A 246 37.42 -65.88 -60.40
C ARG A 246 38.07 -65.73 -61.78
N GLU A 247 38.56 -64.55 -62.10
CA GLU A 247 39.26 -64.31 -63.37
C GLU A 247 40.56 -65.13 -63.47
N ALA A 248 41.33 -65.28 -62.38
CA ALA A 248 42.54 -66.08 -62.36
C ALA A 248 42.26 -67.57 -62.60
N LEU A 249 41.24 -68.12 -61.93
CA LEU A 249 40.77 -69.49 -62.16
C LEU A 249 40.27 -69.67 -63.59
N GLU A 250 39.53 -68.71 -64.16
CA GLU A 250 39.08 -68.78 -65.56
C GLU A 250 40.24 -68.71 -66.56
N ARG A 251 41.28 -67.91 -66.28
CA ARG A 251 42.55 -67.96 -67.04
C ARG A 251 43.22 -69.32 -66.91
N GLU A 252 43.40 -69.85 -65.69
CA GLU A 252 43.96 -71.19 -65.44
C GLU A 252 43.18 -72.29 -66.22
N VAL A 253 41.84 -72.24 -66.24
CA VAL A 253 41.00 -73.16 -67.02
C VAL A 253 41.27 -73.03 -68.52
N THR A 254 41.27 -71.80 -69.06
CA THR A 254 41.44 -71.59 -70.51
C THR A 254 42.85 -71.91 -70.98
N GLU A 255 43.88 -71.57 -70.19
CA GLU A 255 45.28 -71.91 -70.46
C GLU A 255 45.53 -73.41 -70.34
N GLY A 256 44.95 -74.08 -69.34
CA GLY A 256 45.00 -75.54 -69.18
C GLY A 256 44.36 -76.28 -70.36
N ARG A 257 43.14 -75.89 -70.76
CA ARG A 257 42.48 -76.43 -71.96
C ARG A 257 43.30 -76.19 -73.23
N ALA A 258 43.88 -75.00 -73.39
CA ALA A 258 44.73 -74.68 -74.54
C ALA A 258 46.05 -75.45 -74.55
N ALA A 259 46.66 -75.68 -73.38
CA ALA A 259 47.87 -76.51 -73.25
C ALA A 259 47.58 -77.97 -73.59
N TRP A 260 46.50 -78.53 -73.05
CA TRP A 260 46.05 -79.89 -73.37
C TRP A 260 45.75 -80.04 -74.88
N HIS A 261 45.10 -79.05 -75.51
CA HIS A 261 44.85 -79.10 -76.95
C HIS A 261 46.15 -79.06 -77.78
N ARG A 262 47.17 -78.29 -77.36
CA ARG A 262 48.50 -78.31 -78.00
C ARG A 262 49.18 -79.67 -77.85
N GLU A 263 49.19 -80.23 -76.64
CA GLU A 263 49.79 -81.54 -76.39
C GLU A 263 49.09 -82.64 -77.20
N ARG A 264 47.75 -82.61 -77.31
CA ARG A 264 46.98 -83.48 -78.21
C ARG A 264 47.44 -83.32 -79.66
N ASP A 265 47.57 -82.08 -80.15
CA ASP A 265 47.91 -81.82 -81.55
C ASP A 265 49.36 -82.26 -81.86
N GLU A 266 50.27 -82.10 -80.92
CA GLU A 266 51.64 -82.62 -80.98
C GLU A 266 51.67 -84.16 -80.97
N GLN A 267 50.90 -84.83 -80.09
CA GLN A 267 50.76 -86.29 -80.08
C GLN A 267 50.13 -86.82 -81.38
N GLN A 268 49.12 -86.13 -81.94
CA GLN A 268 48.53 -86.49 -83.22
C GLN A 268 49.52 -86.34 -84.38
N GLN A 269 50.33 -85.27 -84.39
CA GLN A 269 51.40 -85.07 -85.38
C GLN A 269 52.48 -86.15 -85.26
N ALA A 270 52.90 -86.50 -84.04
CA ALA A 270 53.86 -87.58 -83.79
C ALA A 270 53.35 -88.93 -84.32
N HIS A 271 52.11 -89.33 -83.98
CA HIS A 271 51.52 -90.57 -84.49
C HIS A 271 51.29 -90.55 -86.02
N ALA A 272 50.94 -89.40 -86.60
CA ALA A 272 50.84 -89.27 -88.06
C ALA A 272 52.21 -89.51 -88.73
N LEU A 273 53.29 -88.97 -88.15
CA LEU A 273 54.66 -89.18 -88.60
C LEU A 273 55.09 -90.65 -88.46
N GLU A 274 54.77 -91.31 -87.33
CA GLU A 274 55.03 -92.74 -87.11
C GLU A 274 54.30 -93.64 -88.11
N ILE A 275 53.07 -93.30 -88.49
CA ILE A 275 52.31 -94.01 -89.53
C ILE A 275 52.93 -93.76 -90.91
N GLU A 276 53.41 -92.55 -91.19
CA GLU A 276 54.05 -92.22 -92.48
C GLU A 276 55.41 -92.92 -92.64
N THR A 277 56.27 -92.90 -91.61
CA THR A 277 57.54 -93.65 -91.62
C THR A 277 57.31 -95.15 -91.69
N GLY A 278 56.39 -95.69 -90.87
CA GLY A 278 56.04 -97.11 -90.92
C GLY A 278 55.50 -97.56 -92.29
N ARG A 279 54.77 -96.71 -93.01
CA ARG A 279 54.34 -96.96 -94.40
C ARG A 279 55.51 -96.92 -95.39
N ALA A 280 56.44 -95.99 -95.23
CA ALA A 280 57.63 -95.89 -96.08
C ALA A 280 58.58 -97.09 -95.92
N ASP A 281 58.75 -97.57 -94.69
CA ASP A 281 59.50 -98.78 -94.38
C ASP A 281 58.83 -100.02 -94.98
N LEU A 282 57.50 -100.15 -94.85
CA LEU A 282 56.76 -101.26 -95.46
C LEU A 282 56.82 -101.25 -97.00
N ALA A 283 56.79 -100.07 -97.62
CA ALA A 283 56.95 -99.95 -99.07
C ALA A 283 58.36 -100.42 -99.52
N SER A 284 59.39 -100.03 -98.76
CA SER A 284 60.78 -100.45 -99.01
C SER A 284 60.98 -101.96 -98.83
N GLU A 285 60.32 -102.55 -97.83
CA GLU A 285 60.26 -104.01 -97.61
C GLU A 285 59.63 -104.72 -98.82
N VAL A 286 58.49 -104.22 -99.31
CA VAL A 286 57.76 -104.79 -100.47
C VAL A 286 58.57 -104.70 -101.76
N ASP A 287 59.19 -103.55 -102.05
CA ASP A 287 59.98 -103.40 -103.28
C ASP A 287 61.28 -104.22 -103.26
N ARG A 288 61.89 -104.42 -102.09
CA ARG A 288 62.98 -105.39 -101.92
C ARG A 288 62.51 -106.82 -102.18
N ARG A 289 61.34 -107.22 -101.66
CA ARG A 289 60.77 -108.56 -101.94
C ARG A 289 60.43 -108.78 -103.42
N ARG A 290 60.00 -107.73 -104.13
CA ARG A 290 59.80 -107.79 -105.58
C ARG A 290 61.12 -108.02 -106.32
N ALA A 291 62.16 -107.27 -105.98
CA ALA A 291 63.48 -107.42 -106.58
C ALA A 291 64.09 -108.82 -106.33
N GLU A 292 63.92 -109.38 -105.13
CA GLU A 292 64.30 -110.77 -104.82
C GLU A 292 63.59 -111.76 -105.78
N ILE A 293 62.26 -111.67 -105.92
CA ILE A 293 61.47 -112.54 -106.81
C ILE A 293 61.86 -112.39 -108.29
N ASP A 294 62.11 -111.17 -108.76
CA ASP A 294 62.54 -110.92 -110.15
C ASP A 294 63.91 -111.57 -110.44
N THR A 295 64.84 -111.56 -109.47
CA THR A 295 66.12 -112.28 -109.61
C THR A 295 65.94 -113.79 -109.63
N GLU A 296 65.09 -114.37 -108.78
CA GLU A 296 64.80 -115.81 -108.78
C GLU A 296 64.15 -116.27 -110.10
N LEU A 297 63.28 -115.44 -110.69
CA LEU A 297 62.66 -115.69 -111.99
C LEU A 297 63.68 -115.59 -113.14
N ALA A 298 64.61 -114.64 -113.08
CA ALA A 298 65.67 -114.50 -114.06
C ALA A 298 66.63 -115.70 -114.04
N ASP A 299 67.03 -116.16 -112.85
CA ASP A 299 67.87 -117.36 -112.70
C ASP A 299 67.14 -118.64 -113.16
N ARG A 300 65.84 -118.77 -112.86
CA ARG A 300 65.02 -119.90 -113.39
C ARG A 300 65.02 -119.95 -114.91
N ARG A 301 64.89 -118.80 -115.58
CA ARG A 301 64.97 -118.72 -117.05
C ARG A 301 66.36 -119.10 -117.56
N ARG A 302 67.41 -118.59 -116.92
CA ARG A 302 68.81 -118.88 -117.30
C ARG A 302 69.13 -120.37 -117.24
N VAL A 303 68.66 -121.08 -116.21
CA VAL A 303 68.82 -122.55 -116.09
C VAL A 303 68.06 -123.30 -117.19
N LEU A 304 66.81 -122.91 -117.48
CA LEU A 304 66.01 -123.55 -118.54
C LEU A 304 66.63 -123.35 -119.95
N ASP A 305 67.23 -122.19 -120.22
CA ASP A 305 67.95 -121.94 -121.48
C ASP A 305 69.24 -122.78 -121.59
N GLU A 306 69.98 -122.99 -120.48
CA GLU A 306 71.14 -123.88 -120.42
C GLU A 306 70.74 -125.35 -120.64
N GLU A 307 69.64 -125.81 -120.06
CA GLU A 307 69.10 -127.16 -120.27
C GLU A 307 68.65 -127.39 -121.73
N LEU A 308 67.98 -126.41 -122.34
CA LEU A 308 67.58 -126.45 -123.76
C LEU A 308 68.79 -126.45 -124.71
N ALA A 309 69.87 -125.73 -124.37
CA ALA A 309 71.11 -125.75 -125.13
C ALA A 309 71.85 -127.10 -125.00
N ALA A 310 71.91 -127.67 -123.80
CA ALA A 310 72.51 -128.98 -123.55
C ALA A 310 71.78 -130.10 -124.29
N ALA A 311 70.43 -130.05 -124.32
CA ALA A 311 69.62 -130.99 -125.09
C ALA A 311 69.97 -130.93 -126.60
N ARG A 312 69.99 -129.73 -127.21
CA ARG A 312 70.31 -129.56 -128.64
C ARG A 312 71.71 -130.10 -129.00
N ALA A 313 72.71 -129.84 -128.17
CA ALA A 313 74.08 -130.32 -128.38
C ALA A 313 74.24 -131.86 -128.23
N GLY A 314 73.30 -132.54 -127.58
CA GLY A 314 73.25 -134.01 -127.56
C GLY A 314 72.80 -134.58 -128.90
N TRP A 315 71.70 -134.04 -129.45
CA TRP A 315 71.08 -134.51 -130.69
C TRP A 315 72.00 -134.30 -131.92
N GLU A 316 72.79 -133.23 -131.95
CA GLU A 316 73.79 -133.01 -133.02
C GLU A 316 74.92 -134.06 -133.04
N ARG A 317 75.27 -134.66 -131.89
CA ARG A 317 76.29 -135.73 -131.83
C ARG A 317 75.74 -137.07 -132.31
N GLU A 318 74.50 -137.38 -131.97
CA GLU A 318 73.82 -138.58 -132.46
C GLU A 318 73.62 -138.53 -133.99
N LEU A 319 73.29 -137.35 -134.53
CA LEU A 319 73.17 -137.13 -135.99
C LEU A 319 74.50 -137.33 -136.75
N ALA A 320 75.65 -137.07 -136.10
CA ALA A 320 76.97 -137.26 -136.68
C ALA A 320 77.41 -138.73 -136.69
N GLY A 321 77.09 -139.48 -135.62
CA GLY A 321 77.39 -140.92 -135.52
C GLY A 321 76.59 -141.79 -136.49
N ALA A 322 75.34 -141.42 -136.78
CA ALA A 322 74.47 -142.17 -137.70
C ALA A 322 74.94 -142.09 -139.18
N ARG A 323 75.69 -141.06 -139.57
CA ARG A 323 76.05 -140.82 -140.98
C ARG A 323 77.21 -141.68 -141.50
N THR A 324 78.14 -142.10 -140.64
CA THR A 324 79.28 -142.94 -141.06
C THR A 324 78.98 -144.44 -141.08
N ALA A 325 77.89 -144.88 -140.43
CA ALA A 325 77.42 -146.26 -140.48
C ALA A 325 76.58 -146.57 -141.74
N LEU A 326 75.94 -145.56 -142.34
CA LEU A 326 74.98 -145.76 -143.44
C LEU A 326 75.61 -145.93 -144.83
N GLU A 327 76.90 -145.63 -144.99
CA GLU A 327 77.58 -145.61 -146.31
C GLU A 327 78.18 -146.96 -146.76
N GLN A 328 78.13 -148.02 -145.93
CA GLN A 328 78.75 -149.32 -146.28
C GLN A 328 77.77 -150.46 -146.67
N GLU A 329 76.44 -150.31 -146.52
CA GLU A 329 75.51 -151.46 -146.69
C GLU A 329 74.52 -151.39 -147.87
N ILE A 330 74.18 -150.24 -148.47
CA ILE A 330 73.13 -150.18 -149.53
C ILE A 330 73.58 -149.45 -150.81
N GLU A 331 74.54 -150.06 -151.52
CA GLU A 331 74.74 -149.83 -152.95
C GLU A 331 74.11 -150.95 -153.82
N ALA A 332 73.37 -151.90 -153.20
CA ALA A 332 72.74 -153.02 -153.91
C ALA A 332 71.32 -153.43 -153.41
N ALA A 333 70.60 -152.57 -152.69
CA ALA A 333 69.17 -152.77 -152.36
C ALA A 333 68.30 -151.52 -152.61
N ARG A 334 68.54 -150.83 -153.73
CA ARG A 334 67.85 -149.58 -154.13
C ARG A 334 66.54 -149.79 -154.92
N VAL A 335 65.73 -150.77 -154.52
CA VAL A 335 64.35 -150.95 -155.06
C VAL A 335 63.28 -150.93 -153.95
N GLN A 336 63.68 -150.93 -152.68
CA GLN A 336 62.80 -150.70 -151.53
C GLN A 336 62.90 -149.23 -151.04
N LEU A 337 62.34 -148.28 -151.80
CA LEU A 337 62.20 -146.86 -151.44
C LEU A 337 61.08 -146.26 -152.34
N ARG A 338 60.11 -145.45 -151.90
CA ARG A 338 59.95 -144.68 -150.65
C ARG A 338 58.53 -144.82 -150.07
N VAL A 339 58.44 -145.65 -149.03
CA VAL A 339 57.41 -145.75 -147.97
C VAL A 339 58.22 -146.42 -146.83
N ASP A 340 58.39 -145.88 -145.62
CA ASP A 340 57.79 -144.73 -144.96
C ASP A 340 58.85 -143.68 -144.52
N GLU A 341 58.52 -142.40 -144.66
CA GLU A 341 58.84 -141.36 -143.66
C GLU A 341 57.48 -140.76 -143.26
N GLU A 342 56.88 -141.29 -142.19
CA GLU A 342 56.98 -140.73 -140.84
C GLU A 342 56.17 -139.43 -140.71
N GLN A 343 54.92 -139.45 -140.18
CA GLN A 343 54.59 -139.80 -138.78
C GLN A 343 55.61 -139.14 -137.83
N THR A 344 55.41 -137.90 -137.39
CA THR A 344 54.42 -137.59 -136.34
C THR A 344 53.80 -136.19 -136.54
N ARG A 345 52.74 -136.10 -137.35
CA ARG A 345 51.98 -134.83 -137.56
C ARG A 345 50.47 -134.93 -137.35
N ALA A 346 49.96 -136.03 -136.81
CA ALA A 346 48.53 -136.29 -136.66
C ALA A 346 47.95 -136.10 -135.24
N GLU A 347 48.77 -135.99 -134.18
CA GLU A 347 48.28 -135.94 -132.79
C GLU A 347 48.65 -134.66 -132.01
N ASN A 348 49.64 -133.88 -132.47
CA ASN A 348 50.16 -132.70 -131.75
C ASN A 348 49.40 -131.38 -131.97
N ALA A 349 48.25 -131.39 -132.64
CA ALA A 349 47.40 -130.21 -132.86
C ALA A 349 46.13 -130.17 -131.98
N ARG A 350 45.82 -131.27 -131.27
CA ARG A 350 44.54 -131.39 -130.52
C ARG A 350 44.67 -131.29 -129.00
N LEU A 351 45.87 -131.51 -128.44
CA LEU A 351 46.14 -131.45 -126.99
C LEU A 351 46.61 -130.07 -126.47
N VAL A 352 46.94 -129.13 -127.36
CA VAL A 352 47.39 -127.77 -127.01
C VAL A 352 46.23 -126.82 -126.67
N GLN A 353 45.05 -127.04 -127.27
CA GLN A 353 43.86 -126.20 -127.02
C GLN A 353 43.18 -126.55 -125.68
N GLU A 354 43.04 -127.85 -125.38
CA GLU A 354 42.29 -128.36 -124.22
C GLU A 354 43.05 -128.20 -122.88
N THR A 355 44.38 -128.02 -122.94
CA THR A 355 45.20 -127.70 -121.76
C THR A 355 45.24 -126.20 -121.45
N ALA A 356 45.14 -125.32 -122.45
CA ALA A 356 45.11 -123.87 -122.27
C ALA A 356 43.83 -123.41 -121.53
N ASP A 357 42.65 -123.90 -121.95
CA ASP A 357 41.36 -123.51 -121.36
C ASP A 357 41.15 -124.03 -119.93
N ARG A 358 41.87 -125.09 -119.52
CA ARG A 358 41.87 -125.59 -118.14
C ARG A 358 42.74 -124.72 -117.22
N ILE A 359 43.95 -124.37 -117.66
CA ILE A 359 44.87 -123.51 -116.90
C ILE A 359 44.30 -122.10 -116.72
N ALA A 360 43.57 -121.57 -117.70
CA ALA A 360 42.91 -120.27 -117.59
C ALA A 360 41.86 -120.23 -116.46
N ARG A 361 41.02 -121.27 -116.34
CA ARG A 361 39.98 -121.34 -115.29
C ARG A 361 40.58 -121.55 -113.90
N GLU A 362 41.60 -122.40 -113.78
CA GLU A 362 42.30 -122.61 -112.51
C GLU A 362 43.00 -121.32 -112.04
N LEU A 363 43.54 -120.50 -112.96
CA LEU A 363 44.12 -119.18 -112.62
C LEU A 363 43.05 -118.13 -112.24
N GLU A 364 41.89 -118.10 -112.91
CA GLU A 364 40.77 -117.21 -112.52
C GLU A 364 40.19 -117.59 -111.16
N GLU A 365 40.03 -118.88 -110.83
CA GLU A 365 39.56 -119.31 -109.51
C GLU A 365 40.59 -118.99 -108.41
N HIS A 366 41.89 -119.15 -108.67
CA HIS A 366 42.93 -118.79 -107.69
C HIS A 366 43.06 -117.27 -107.49
N THR A 367 42.98 -116.45 -108.55
CA THR A 367 43.01 -114.98 -108.42
C THR A 367 41.74 -114.44 -107.74
N ALA A 368 40.55 -114.98 -108.08
CA ALA A 368 39.30 -114.62 -107.42
C ALA A 368 39.28 -115.02 -105.92
N ARG A 369 39.96 -116.11 -105.53
CA ARG A 369 40.10 -116.49 -104.12
C ARG A 369 41.03 -115.55 -103.36
N ILE A 370 42.19 -115.20 -103.94
CA ILE A 370 43.15 -114.28 -103.33
C ILE A 370 42.57 -112.87 -103.15
N GLU A 371 41.79 -112.36 -104.11
CA GLU A 371 41.14 -111.04 -103.97
C GLU A 371 39.99 -111.05 -102.93
N ARG A 372 39.28 -112.18 -102.74
CA ARG A 372 38.33 -112.33 -101.63
C ARG A 372 39.04 -112.37 -100.27
N GLU A 373 40.07 -113.19 -100.13
CA GLU A 373 40.87 -113.27 -98.90
C GLU A 373 41.50 -111.90 -98.55
N ARG A 374 41.94 -111.12 -99.55
CA ARG A 374 42.44 -109.74 -99.36
C ARG A 374 41.37 -108.74 -98.96
N THR A 375 40.20 -108.76 -99.61
CA THR A 375 39.12 -107.80 -99.31
C THR A 375 38.48 -108.09 -97.95
N GLU A 376 38.38 -109.36 -97.55
CA GLU A 376 37.96 -109.75 -96.19
C GLU A 376 39.00 -109.33 -95.14
N ALA A 377 40.30 -109.57 -95.38
CA ALA A 377 41.36 -109.12 -94.48
C ALA A 377 41.42 -107.58 -94.34
N ALA A 378 41.24 -106.84 -95.43
CA ALA A 378 41.18 -105.38 -95.42
C ALA A 378 39.96 -104.86 -94.63
N ALA A 379 38.79 -105.47 -94.83
CA ALA A 379 37.58 -105.10 -94.10
C ALA A 379 37.65 -105.41 -92.59
N VAL A 380 38.37 -106.47 -92.20
CA VAL A 380 38.63 -106.77 -90.77
C VAL A 380 39.62 -105.77 -90.18
N ALA A 381 40.71 -105.44 -90.88
CA ALA A 381 41.68 -104.45 -90.43
C ALA A 381 41.06 -103.05 -90.29
N GLU A 382 40.20 -102.64 -91.22
CA GLU A 382 39.50 -101.35 -91.16
C GLU A 382 38.49 -101.27 -90.01
N ARG A 383 37.79 -102.37 -89.69
CA ARG A 383 36.90 -102.43 -88.51
C ARG A 383 37.70 -102.33 -87.21
N ALA A 384 38.77 -103.12 -87.06
CA ALA A 384 39.62 -103.07 -85.88
C ALA A 384 40.27 -101.68 -85.68
N ALA A 385 40.67 -101.01 -86.76
CA ALA A 385 41.18 -99.64 -86.70
C ALA A 385 40.13 -98.65 -86.18
N ARG A 386 38.89 -98.72 -86.69
CA ARG A 386 37.78 -97.85 -86.23
C ARG A 386 37.35 -98.16 -84.79
N GLU A 387 37.37 -99.42 -84.37
CA GLU A 387 37.07 -99.82 -82.99
C GLU A 387 38.13 -99.23 -82.02
N HIS A 388 39.42 -99.37 -82.34
CA HIS A 388 40.51 -98.78 -81.55
C HIS A 388 40.50 -97.25 -81.57
N GLU A 389 40.14 -96.61 -82.69
CA GLU A 389 39.97 -95.15 -82.79
C GLU A 389 38.83 -94.65 -81.88
N ASN A 390 37.69 -95.35 -81.86
CA ASN A 390 36.55 -95.05 -80.98
C ASN A 390 36.87 -95.28 -79.50
N GLU A 391 37.60 -96.34 -79.15
CA GLU A 391 38.05 -96.59 -77.78
C GLU A 391 39.01 -95.50 -77.28
N LEU A 392 39.96 -95.07 -78.12
CA LEU A 392 40.84 -93.94 -77.82
C LEU A 392 40.06 -92.63 -77.67
N ALA A 393 39.06 -92.37 -78.53
CA ALA A 393 38.20 -91.19 -78.42
C ALA A 393 37.41 -91.19 -77.10
N ALA A 394 36.75 -92.31 -76.76
CA ALA A 394 35.97 -92.45 -75.54
C ALA A 394 36.84 -92.37 -74.26
N ARG A 395 38.10 -92.82 -74.32
CA ARG A 395 39.05 -92.66 -73.22
C ARG A 395 39.45 -91.19 -73.02
N ARG A 396 39.77 -90.48 -74.11
CA ARG A 396 40.13 -89.05 -74.07
C ARG A 396 38.98 -88.18 -73.56
N GLU A 397 37.74 -88.50 -73.93
CA GLU A 397 36.54 -87.78 -73.45
C GLU A 397 36.35 -87.94 -71.93
N ARG A 398 36.71 -89.09 -71.34
CA ARG A 398 36.71 -89.28 -69.88
C ARG A 398 37.83 -88.53 -69.19
N GLU A 399 39.06 -88.62 -69.71
CA GLU A 399 40.22 -87.89 -69.18
C GLU A 399 39.98 -86.36 -69.22
N HIS A 400 39.27 -85.86 -70.24
CA HIS A 400 38.76 -84.49 -70.30
C HIS A 400 37.71 -84.18 -69.21
N ALA A 401 36.69 -85.03 -69.07
CA ALA A 401 35.62 -84.82 -68.11
C ALA A 401 36.14 -84.83 -66.66
N GLU A 402 37.11 -85.71 -66.35
CA GLU A 402 37.77 -85.80 -65.05
C GLU A 402 38.53 -84.50 -64.71
N VAL A 403 39.37 -83.98 -65.63
CA VAL A 403 40.08 -82.70 -65.45
C VAL A 403 39.10 -81.52 -65.33
N ASP A 404 38.03 -81.50 -66.14
CA ASP A 404 37.00 -80.46 -66.05
C ASP A 404 36.24 -80.50 -64.71
N THR A 405 36.00 -81.69 -64.14
CA THR A 405 35.41 -81.83 -62.80
C THR A 405 36.37 -81.43 -61.69
N GLU A 406 37.65 -81.82 -61.73
CA GLU A 406 38.64 -81.42 -60.71
C GLU A 406 38.83 -79.89 -60.66
N ILE A 407 38.85 -79.24 -61.84
CA ILE A 407 38.91 -77.79 -61.96
C ILE A 407 37.61 -77.13 -61.45
N ALA A 408 36.44 -77.72 -61.70
CA ALA A 408 35.17 -77.23 -61.18
C ALA A 408 35.09 -77.34 -59.65
N ASP A 409 35.47 -78.48 -59.08
CA ASP A 409 35.47 -78.76 -57.64
C ASP A 409 36.45 -77.81 -56.90
N ARG A 410 37.64 -77.58 -57.47
CA ARG A 410 38.59 -76.57 -56.94
C ARG A 410 38.00 -75.16 -57.00
N ARG A 411 37.35 -74.78 -58.11
CA ARG A 411 36.68 -73.48 -58.25
C ARG A 411 35.57 -73.31 -57.21
N THR A 412 34.74 -74.32 -56.96
CA THR A 412 33.70 -74.24 -55.93
C THR A 412 34.30 -74.14 -54.54
N ALA A 413 35.32 -74.94 -54.20
CA ALA A 413 35.95 -74.90 -52.88
C ALA A 413 36.57 -73.53 -52.56
N GLU A 414 37.30 -72.92 -53.50
CA GLU A 414 37.89 -71.58 -53.30
C GLU A 414 36.81 -70.49 -53.17
N LEU A 415 35.72 -70.57 -53.93
CA LEU A 415 34.60 -69.62 -53.81
C LEU A 415 33.81 -69.80 -52.51
N ASP A 416 33.52 -71.03 -52.11
CA ASP A 416 32.82 -71.35 -50.86
C ASP A 416 33.61 -70.83 -49.64
N THR A 417 34.95 -70.85 -49.68
CA THR A 417 35.77 -70.24 -48.61
C THR A 417 35.61 -68.71 -48.54
N LEU A 418 35.62 -68.02 -49.68
CA LEU A 418 35.42 -66.55 -49.72
C LEU A 418 33.97 -66.17 -49.33
N GLU A 419 32.97 -66.96 -49.73
CA GLU A 419 31.59 -66.75 -49.30
C GLU A 419 31.43 -66.98 -47.78
N ALA A 420 32.10 -67.99 -47.22
CA ALA A 420 32.12 -68.23 -45.78
C ALA A 420 32.72 -67.05 -45.01
N GLU A 421 33.89 -66.54 -45.43
CA GLU A 421 34.52 -65.35 -44.84
C GLU A 421 33.61 -64.10 -44.94
N ARG A 422 32.98 -63.88 -46.09
CA ARG A 422 32.00 -62.80 -46.30
C ARG A 422 30.78 -62.94 -45.38
N THR A 423 30.30 -64.16 -45.11
CA THR A 423 29.18 -64.36 -44.17
C THR A 423 29.60 -64.20 -42.70
N ALA A 424 30.82 -64.62 -42.34
CA ALA A 424 31.37 -64.41 -41.00
C ALA A 424 31.53 -62.92 -40.68
N LEU A 425 32.08 -62.13 -41.61
CA LEU A 425 32.20 -60.67 -41.46
C LEU A 425 30.85 -59.96 -41.35
N ARG A 426 29.80 -60.44 -42.05
CA ARG A 426 28.43 -59.91 -41.88
C ARG A 426 27.88 -60.19 -40.49
N GLN A 427 28.10 -61.39 -39.96
CA GLN A 427 27.71 -61.73 -38.59
C GLN A 427 28.46 -60.88 -37.55
N GLU A 428 29.77 -60.67 -37.75
CA GLU A 428 30.59 -59.79 -36.90
C GLU A 428 30.04 -58.35 -36.87
N ILE A 429 29.66 -57.80 -38.04
CA ILE A 429 29.05 -56.47 -38.16
C ILE A 429 27.73 -56.39 -37.38
N ASP A 430 26.86 -57.39 -37.50
CA ASP A 430 25.55 -57.38 -36.83
C ASP A 430 25.70 -57.55 -35.31
N THR A 431 26.67 -58.35 -34.84
CA THR A 431 27.02 -58.42 -33.41
C THR A 431 27.60 -57.11 -32.88
N ALA A 432 28.57 -56.51 -33.57
CA ALA A 432 29.19 -55.25 -33.13
C ALA A 432 28.20 -54.07 -33.13
N ARG A 433 27.25 -54.05 -34.08
CA ARG A 433 26.12 -53.11 -34.07
C ARG A 433 25.21 -53.32 -32.87
N ALA A 434 24.84 -54.58 -32.58
CA ALA A 434 24.00 -54.91 -31.43
C ALA A 434 24.68 -54.47 -30.12
N ASP A 435 25.97 -54.79 -29.95
CA ASP A 435 26.75 -54.42 -28.77
C ASP A 435 26.87 -52.89 -28.61
N LEU A 436 27.22 -52.15 -29.68
CA LEU A 436 27.25 -50.67 -29.63
C LEU A 436 25.88 -50.05 -29.31
N THR A 437 24.78 -50.62 -29.81
CA THR A 437 23.44 -50.14 -29.44
C THR A 437 23.10 -50.45 -27.98
N LYS A 438 23.50 -51.61 -27.48
CA LYS A 438 23.29 -52.03 -26.10
C LYS A 438 24.09 -51.15 -25.13
N GLU A 439 25.39 -50.92 -25.37
CA GLU A 439 26.22 -50.01 -24.57
C GLU A 439 25.60 -48.62 -24.49
N ARG A 440 25.20 -48.05 -25.63
CA ARG A 440 24.54 -46.74 -25.70
C ARG A 440 23.26 -46.71 -24.87
N ASP A 441 22.42 -47.74 -24.98
CA ASP A 441 21.11 -47.78 -24.31
C ASP A 441 21.24 -48.06 -22.80
N GLU A 442 22.27 -48.82 -22.37
CA GLU A 442 22.63 -49.02 -20.96
C GLU A 442 23.10 -47.69 -20.33
N VAL A 443 24.06 -46.98 -20.93
CA VAL A 443 24.56 -45.69 -20.40
C VAL A 443 23.48 -44.60 -20.48
N ARG A 444 22.65 -44.56 -21.53
CA ARG A 444 21.48 -43.67 -21.58
C ARG A 444 20.47 -43.97 -20.47
N ALA A 445 20.26 -45.24 -20.12
CA ALA A 445 19.37 -45.62 -19.03
C ALA A 445 19.96 -45.23 -17.66
N GLU A 446 21.28 -45.29 -17.49
CA GLU A 446 21.99 -44.81 -16.29
C GLU A 446 21.85 -43.29 -16.14
N ILE A 447 22.20 -42.49 -17.17
CA ILE A 447 22.03 -41.02 -17.17
C ILE A 447 20.56 -40.62 -16.95
N ALA A 448 19.60 -41.40 -17.47
CA ALA A 448 18.18 -41.15 -17.22
C ALA A 448 17.78 -41.41 -15.76
N ARG A 449 18.29 -42.47 -15.13
CA ARG A 449 18.08 -42.76 -13.70
C ARG A 449 18.69 -41.68 -12.83
N GLU A 450 19.96 -41.33 -13.03
CA GLU A 450 20.63 -40.26 -12.26
C GLU A 450 19.86 -38.94 -12.32
N ARG A 451 19.38 -38.55 -13.52
CA ARG A 451 18.55 -37.36 -13.71
C ARG A 451 17.22 -37.45 -12.94
N ASP A 452 16.57 -38.61 -12.97
CA ASP A 452 15.26 -38.79 -12.34
C ASP A 452 15.40 -38.90 -10.81
N GLU A 453 16.46 -39.52 -10.31
CA GLU A 453 16.86 -39.52 -8.90
C GLU A 453 17.16 -38.10 -8.42
N ALA A 454 18.04 -37.36 -9.09
CA ALA A 454 18.34 -35.95 -8.79
C ALA A 454 17.08 -35.08 -8.79
N ARG A 455 16.15 -35.33 -9.72
CA ARG A 455 14.84 -34.67 -9.74
C ARG A 455 13.99 -35.03 -8.51
N THR A 456 13.91 -36.31 -8.12
CA THR A 456 13.15 -36.69 -6.91
C THR A 456 13.76 -36.12 -5.63
N THR A 457 15.09 -36.07 -5.54
CA THR A 457 15.82 -35.40 -4.46
C THR A 457 15.46 -33.92 -4.41
N LEU A 458 15.55 -33.18 -5.53
CA LEU A 458 15.12 -31.78 -5.60
C LEU A 458 13.65 -31.60 -5.20
N GLU A 459 12.74 -32.44 -5.70
CA GLU A 459 11.31 -32.33 -5.36
C GLU A 459 11.09 -32.54 -3.85
N SER A 460 11.87 -33.42 -3.20
CA SER A 460 11.85 -33.61 -1.74
C SER A 460 12.50 -32.46 -0.96
N GLU A 461 13.62 -31.89 -1.44
CA GLU A 461 14.28 -30.74 -0.83
C GLU A 461 13.43 -29.47 -0.95
N LEU A 462 12.78 -29.26 -2.10
CA LEU A 462 11.83 -28.17 -2.31
C LEU A 462 10.55 -28.36 -1.48
N ALA A 463 10.14 -29.59 -1.16
CA ALA A 463 9.06 -29.85 -0.22
C ALA A 463 9.51 -29.51 1.21
N ALA A 464 10.62 -30.09 1.69
CA ALA A 464 11.17 -29.82 3.01
C ALA A 464 11.42 -28.32 3.26
N ARG A 465 12.01 -27.61 2.28
CA ARG A 465 12.24 -26.14 2.37
C ARG A 465 10.95 -25.33 2.39
N ARG A 466 9.87 -25.81 1.77
CA ARG A 466 8.55 -25.17 1.86
C ARG A 466 7.90 -25.42 3.21
N ASP A 467 7.98 -26.65 3.71
CA ASP A 467 7.42 -27.03 5.00
C ASP A 467 8.15 -26.31 6.15
N ASP A 468 9.48 -26.25 6.10
CA ASP A 468 10.32 -25.46 7.01
C ASP A 468 9.95 -23.97 6.93
N ALA A 469 9.86 -23.41 5.72
CA ALA A 469 9.47 -22.01 5.52
C ALA A 469 8.04 -21.69 5.99
N GLU A 470 7.10 -22.62 5.83
CA GLU A 470 5.73 -22.48 6.31
C GLU A 470 5.68 -22.55 7.84
N GLN A 471 6.42 -23.46 8.47
CA GLN A 471 6.57 -23.50 9.94
C GLN A 471 7.21 -22.21 10.48
N ASP A 472 8.29 -21.76 9.85
CA ASP A 472 9.02 -20.55 10.24
C ASP A 472 8.17 -19.28 10.03
N TYR A 473 7.33 -19.26 8.98
CA TYR A 473 6.33 -18.21 8.75
C TYR A 473 5.18 -18.27 9.76
N LEU A 474 4.63 -19.45 10.06
CA LEU A 474 3.56 -19.64 11.03
C LEU A 474 4.02 -19.27 12.44
N GLN A 475 5.23 -19.66 12.84
CA GLN A 475 5.83 -19.31 14.12
C GLN A 475 6.01 -17.79 14.23
N LYS A 476 6.66 -17.16 13.24
CA LYS A 476 6.87 -15.70 13.25
C LYS A 476 5.55 -14.94 13.17
N HIS A 477 4.58 -15.40 12.38
CA HIS A 477 3.23 -14.84 12.37
C HIS A 477 2.56 -14.97 13.74
N HIS A 478 2.70 -16.11 14.44
CA HIS A 478 2.17 -16.28 15.80
C HIS A 478 2.86 -15.37 16.81
N ASP A 479 4.18 -15.22 16.75
CA ASP A 479 4.95 -14.34 17.61
C ASP A 479 4.59 -12.87 17.35
N THR A 480 4.55 -12.43 16.09
CA THR A 480 4.11 -11.08 15.69
C THR A 480 2.64 -10.83 16.04
N VAL A 481 1.74 -11.81 15.91
CA VAL A 481 0.34 -11.68 16.38
C VAL A 481 0.28 -11.54 17.89
N THR A 482 1.07 -12.31 18.64
CA THR A 482 1.13 -12.24 20.10
C THR A 482 1.71 -10.90 20.57
N GLU A 483 2.72 -10.38 19.88
CA GLU A 483 3.35 -9.09 20.15
C GLU A 483 2.43 -7.91 19.77
N THR A 484 1.86 -7.91 18.56
CA THR A 484 0.86 -6.91 18.14
C THR A 484 -0.35 -6.89 19.06
N GLN A 485 -0.83 -8.06 19.52
CA GLN A 485 -1.93 -8.14 20.48
C GLN A 485 -1.56 -7.54 21.83
N LYS A 486 -0.35 -7.81 22.37
CA LYS A 486 0.13 -7.17 23.61
C LYS A 486 0.19 -5.65 23.49
N TYR A 487 0.74 -5.12 22.39
CA TYR A 487 0.80 -3.68 22.14
C TYR A 487 -0.60 -3.07 22.00
N LEU A 488 -1.53 -3.75 21.32
CA LEU A 488 -2.92 -3.30 21.22
C LEU A 488 -3.64 -3.34 22.58
N ASP A 489 -3.42 -4.37 23.40
CA ASP A 489 -4.00 -4.48 24.74
C ASP A 489 -3.44 -3.41 25.70
N GLU A 490 -2.14 -3.12 25.63
CA GLU A 490 -1.51 -2.04 26.38
C GLU A 490 -2.03 -0.66 25.93
N ALA A 491 -2.06 -0.39 24.61
CA ALA A 491 -2.62 0.84 24.05
C ALA A 491 -4.11 1.02 24.41
N ASN A 492 -4.90 -0.05 24.41
CA ASN A 492 -6.29 -0.04 24.85
C ASN A 492 -6.43 0.22 26.36
N LEU A 493 -5.53 -0.33 27.18
CA LEU A 493 -5.50 -0.08 28.63
C LEU A 493 -5.16 1.39 28.92
N GLN A 494 -4.12 1.93 28.28
CA GLN A 494 -3.75 3.34 28.38
C GLN A 494 -4.90 4.26 27.92
N LEU A 495 -5.57 3.92 26.82
CA LEU A 495 -6.75 4.65 26.33
C LEU A 495 -7.94 4.60 27.30
N ALA A 496 -8.21 3.44 27.89
CA ALA A 496 -9.27 3.28 28.88
C ALA A 496 -8.96 4.09 30.15
N GLU A 497 -7.71 4.08 30.63
CA GLU A 497 -7.29 4.90 31.76
C GLU A 497 -7.36 6.39 31.44
N ALA A 498 -6.88 6.84 30.28
CA ALA A 498 -6.97 8.24 29.85
C ALA A 498 -8.43 8.71 29.76
N THR A 499 -9.32 7.84 29.27
CA THR A 499 -10.76 8.12 29.21
C THR A 499 -11.38 8.21 30.60
N ARG A 500 -10.98 7.34 31.54
CA ARG A 500 -11.40 7.39 32.95
C ARG A 500 -10.91 8.66 33.65
N ARG A 501 -9.64 9.03 33.47
CA ARG A 501 -9.09 10.30 33.99
C ARG A 501 -9.87 11.49 33.43
N ALA A 502 -10.23 11.47 32.14
CA ALA A 502 -11.02 12.51 31.50
C ALA A 502 -12.50 12.56 31.95
N SER A 503 -13.11 11.44 32.37
CA SER A 503 -14.45 11.46 32.99
C SER A 503 -14.38 11.92 34.44
N GLU A 504 -13.45 11.40 35.25
CA GLU A 504 -13.21 11.85 36.62
C GLU A 504 -12.92 13.36 36.68
N ALA A 505 -12.16 13.89 35.71
CA ALA A 505 -11.89 15.32 35.60
C ALA A 505 -13.16 16.14 35.31
N ARG A 506 -14.05 15.68 34.43
CA ARG A 506 -15.35 16.34 34.18
C ARG A 506 -16.23 16.30 35.41
N GLU A 507 -16.35 15.16 36.09
CA GLU A 507 -17.13 15.04 37.32
C GLU A 507 -16.59 15.91 38.47
N ARG A 508 -15.28 16.15 38.54
CA ARG A 508 -14.67 17.09 39.50
C ARG A 508 -14.98 18.54 39.12
N ALA A 509 -14.84 18.88 37.83
CA ALA A 509 -15.13 20.22 37.31
C ALA A 509 -16.62 20.59 37.46
N GLU A 510 -17.54 19.66 37.18
CA GLU A 510 -18.99 19.84 37.37
C GLU A 510 -19.35 20.04 38.85
N ARG A 511 -18.76 19.25 39.76
CA ARG A 511 -18.93 19.45 41.21
C ARG A 511 -18.39 20.80 41.69
N LEU A 512 -17.19 21.19 41.25
CA LEU A 512 -16.58 22.45 41.65
C LEU A 512 -17.36 23.67 41.12
N GLN A 513 -18.02 23.54 39.96
CA GLN A 513 -18.98 24.55 39.47
C GLN A 513 -20.28 24.56 40.29
N GLN A 514 -20.83 23.40 40.66
CA GLN A 514 -22.03 23.31 41.50
C GLN A 514 -21.77 23.89 42.90
N GLU A 515 -20.66 23.54 43.54
CA GLU A 515 -20.25 24.06 44.85
C GLU A 515 -20.07 25.59 44.82
N ALA A 516 -19.54 26.15 43.74
CA ALA A 516 -19.39 27.59 43.56
C ALA A 516 -20.73 28.32 43.31
N ASP A 517 -21.59 27.79 42.42
CA ASP A 517 -22.91 28.36 42.16
C ASP A 517 -23.84 28.24 43.40
N ASP A 518 -23.68 27.20 44.22
CA ASP A 518 -24.39 27.03 45.51
C ASP A 518 -23.87 28.02 46.57
N LEU A 519 -22.56 28.25 46.63
CA LEU A 519 -21.94 29.26 47.50
C LEU A 519 -22.34 30.69 47.11
N GLU A 520 -22.44 31.01 45.82
CA GLU A 520 -22.99 32.29 45.33
C GLU A 520 -24.44 32.45 45.83
N ARG A 521 -25.27 31.41 45.74
CA ARG A 521 -26.66 31.46 46.19
C ARG A 521 -26.79 31.62 47.71
N SER A 522 -25.97 30.94 48.52
CA SER A 522 -26.00 31.15 49.98
C SER A 522 -25.46 32.54 50.36
N SER A 523 -24.29 32.93 49.86
CA SER A 523 -23.67 34.24 50.15
C SER A 523 -24.58 35.40 49.78
N THR A 524 -25.22 35.35 48.59
CA THR A 524 -26.15 36.40 48.17
C THR A 524 -27.49 36.37 48.92
N SER A 525 -27.90 35.24 49.49
CA SER A 525 -29.06 35.13 50.38
C SER A 525 -28.75 35.74 51.75
N ASP A 526 -27.64 35.35 52.37
CA ASP A 526 -27.21 35.82 53.69
C ASP A 526 -26.98 37.34 53.67
N ALA A 527 -26.33 37.85 52.62
CA ALA A 527 -26.17 39.29 52.41
C ALA A 527 -27.51 40.02 52.20
N GLN A 528 -28.51 39.40 51.57
CA GLN A 528 -29.86 39.97 51.45
C GLN A 528 -30.61 39.99 52.79
N GLU A 529 -30.42 38.98 53.64
CA GLU A 529 -31.00 38.95 54.97
C GLU A 529 -30.37 40.03 55.86
N HIS A 530 -29.04 40.09 55.93
CA HIS A 530 -28.32 41.15 56.64
C HIS A 530 -28.71 42.56 56.14
N ALA A 531 -28.79 42.74 54.81
CA ALA A 531 -29.22 43.99 54.20
C ALA A 531 -30.65 44.42 54.59
N ARG A 532 -31.57 43.46 54.77
CA ARG A 532 -32.94 43.71 55.27
C ARG A 532 -32.92 44.08 56.75
N THR A 533 -32.16 43.36 57.58
CA THR A 533 -32.03 43.63 59.01
C THR A 533 -31.46 45.03 59.28
N ILE A 534 -30.42 45.45 58.56
CA ILE A 534 -29.84 46.81 58.67
C ILE A 534 -30.90 47.90 58.41
N VAL A 535 -31.76 47.70 57.42
CA VAL A 535 -32.82 48.65 57.07
C VAL A 535 -33.97 48.61 58.08
N ALA A 536 -34.40 47.43 58.52
CA ALA A 536 -35.43 47.26 59.54
C ALA A 536 -35.02 47.89 60.88
N ASP A 537 -33.82 47.59 61.37
CA ASP A 537 -33.26 48.18 62.58
C ASP A 537 -33.17 49.72 62.49
N ALA A 538 -32.91 50.26 61.31
CA ALA A 538 -32.89 51.70 61.07
C ALA A 538 -34.29 52.31 61.05
N GLN A 539 -35.28 51.64 60.44
CA GLN A 539 -36.68 52.04 60.48
C GLN A 539 -37.20 52.07 61.92
N ASP A 540 -36.88 51.06 62.73
CA ASP A 540 -37.27 51.01 64.15
C ASP A 540 -36.60 52.11 65.00
N ARG A 541 -35.33 52.43 64.74
CA ARG A 541 -34.67 53.59 65.36
C ARG A 541 -35.33 54.90 64.97
N VAL A 542 -35.66 55.06 63.68
CA VAL A 542 -36.33 56.27 63.16
C VAL A 542 -37.74 56.43 63.73
N HIS A 543 -38.54 55.37 63.79
CA HIS A 543 -39.87 55.43 64.40
C HIS A 543 -39.79 55.87 65.87
N LYS A 544 -38.84 55.33 66.64
CA LYS A 544 -38.61 55.73 68.04
C LYS A 544 -38.19 57.20 68.13
N MET A 545 -37.26 57.65 67.30
CA MET A 545 -36.77 59.03 67.33
C MET A 545 -37.85 60.06 66.96
N ILE A 546 -38.73 59.73 66.01
CA ILE A 546 -39.90 60.55 65.67
C ILE A 546 -40.91 60.54 66.83
N ALA A 547 -41.23 59.37 67.39
CA ALA A 547 -42.15 59.25 68.52
C ALA A 547 -41.66 60.02 69.77
N ASP A 548 -40.37 59.92 70.12
CA ASP A 548 -39.77 60.69 71.21
C ASP A 548 -39.83 62.21 70.94
N ALA A 549 -39.69 62.64 69.68
CA ALA A 549 -39.81 64.04 69.31
C ALA A 549 -41.27 64.53 69.35
N GLU A 550 -42.22 63.71 68.92
CA GLU A 550 -43.66 63.96 69.06
C GLU A 550 -44.06 64.06 70.54
N GLU A 551 -43.55 63.17 71.42
CA GLU A 551 -43.76 63.25 72.87
C GLU A 551 -43.17 64.53 73.48
N ARG A 552 -41.90 64.86 73.16
CA ARG A 552 -41.25 66.10 73.64
C ARG A 552 -42.00 67.35 73.19
N THR A 553 -42.47 67.38 71.94
CA THR A 553 -43.20 68.54 71.40
C THR A 553 -44.61 68.65 71.95
N ALA A 554 -45.31 67.54 72.17
CA ALA A 554 -46.56 67.52 72.94
C ALA A 554 -46.34 68.06 74.36
N GLY A 555 -45.25 67.69 75.02
CA GLY A 555 -44.86 68.22 76.34
C GLY A 555 -44.61 69.74 76.33
N ILE A 556 -43.85 70.25 75.36
CA ILE A 556 -43.60 71.70 75.19
C ILE A 556 -44.90 72.47 74.95
N ILE A 557 -45.81 71.91 74.13
CA ILE A 557 -47.13 72.52 73.88
C ILE A 557 -47.98 72.51 75.15
N ALA A 558 -48.08 71.38 75.86
CA ALA A 558 -48.85 71.26 77.10
C ALA A 558 -48.35 72.22 78.20
N GLU A 559 -47.05 72.26 78.47
CA GLU A 559 -46.47 73.21 79.44
C GLU A 559 -46.74 74.67 79.03
N SER A 560 -46.74 74.95 77.73
CA SER A 560 -47.06 76.27 77.22
C SER A 560 -48.55 76.60 77.35
N GLU A 561 -49.44 75.62 77.18
CA GLU A 561 -50.88 75.78 77.39
C GLU A 561 -51.22 76.01 78.86
N ASP A 562 -50.56 75.31 79.79
CA ASP A 562 -50.67 75.54 81.23
C ASP A 562 -50.20 76.96 81.61
N ARG A 563 -49.04 77.38 81.09
CA ARG A 563 -48.53 78.76 81.27
C ARG A 563 -49.47 79.81 80.66
N LEU A 564 -50.08 79.53 79.50
CA LEU A 564 -51.09 80.40 78.89
C LEU A 564 -52.39 80.46 79.71
N ALA A 565 -52.79 79.35 80.34
CA ALA A 565 -53.92 79.31 81.27
C ALA A 565 -53.63 80.12 82.56
N ALA A 566 -52.39 80.07 83.07
CA ALA A 566 -51.95 80.93 84.17
C ALA A 566 -52.00 82.42 83.78
N ILE A 567 -51.40 82.81 82.65
CA ILE A 567 -51.41 84.21 82.15
C ILE A 567 -52.86 84.71 81.92
N ARG A 568 -53.75 83.86 81.40
CA ARG A 568 -55.19 84.17 81.27
C ARG A 568 -55.84 84.38 82.64
N THR A 569 -55.61 83.49 83.59
CA THR A 569 -56.15 83.60 84.96
C THR A 569 -55.65 84.87 85.65
N GLU A 570 -54.37 85.22 85.51
CA GLU A 570 -53.80 86.47 86.03
C GLU A 570 -54.42 87.71 85.36
N ARG A 571 -54.54 87.71 84.03
CA ARG A 571 -55.19 88.78 83.26
C ARG A 571 -56.66 88.97 83.67
N ASP A 572 -57.40 87.88 83.80
CA ASP A 572 -58.82 87.89 84.15
C ASP A 572 -59.02 88.27 85.63
N ALA A 573 -58.07 87.90 86.51
CA ALA A 573 -58.02 88.39 87.89
C ALA A 573 -57.72 89.91 87.94
N VAL A 574 -56.78 90.42 87.14
CA VAL A 574 -56.48 91.87 87.06
C VAL A 574 -57.68 92.65 86.52
N ALA A 575 -58.34 92.15 85.46
CA ALA A 575 -59.57 92.72 84.93
C ALA A 575 -60.70 92.70 85.98
N GLY A 576 -60.90 91.57 86.66
CA GLY A 576 -61.88 91.42 87.73
C GLY A 576 -61.60 92.29 88.96
N TYR A 577 -60.34 92.52 89.32
CA TYR A 577 -59.95 93.46 90.39
C TYR A 577 -60.34 94.90 90.05
N LEU A 578 -60.30 95.29 88.79
CA LEU A 578 -60.70 96.62 88.32
C LEU A 578 -62.21 96.77 88.20
N GLU A 579 -62.90 95.72 87.76
CA GLU A 579 -64.37 95.70 87.78
C GLU A 579 -64.89 95.76 89.22
N ASN A 580 -64.24 95.04 90.15
CA ASN A 580 -64.52 95.19 91.58
C ASN A 580 -64.17 96.58 92.14
N LEU A 581 -63.08 97.23 91.67
CA LEU A 581 -62.78 98.62 92.04
C LEU A 581 -63.84 99.60 91.48
N ARG A 582 -64.31 99.42 90.24
CA ARG A 582 -65.44 100.17 89.66
C ARG A 582 -66.71 99.95 90.49
N GLY A 583 -67.06 98.70 90.77
CA GLY A 583 -68.25 98.29 91.52
C GLY A 583 -68.27 98.77 92.98
N VAL A 584 -67.13 98.71 93.68
CA VAL A 584 -67.00 99.25 95.03
C VAL A 584 -67.12 100.77 95.04
N LEU A 585 -66.68 101.46 93.99
CA LEU A 585 -66.80 102.93 93.89
C LEU A 585 -68.19 103.41 93.45
N THR A 586 -68.92 102.65 92.64
CA THR A 586 -70.36 102.90 92.42
C THR A 586 -71.19 102.58 93.67
N HIS A 587 -70.86 101.53 94.43
CA HIS A 587 -71.50 101.28 95.73
C HIS A 587 -71.16 102.34 96.79
N ALA A 588 -69.94 102.87 96.82
CA ALA A 588 -69.53 103.91 97.78
C ALA A 588 -70.12 105.31 97.48
N THR A 589 -70.66 105.54 96.29
CA THR A 589 -71.27 106.82 95.88
C THR A 589 -72.80 106.82 95.92
N GLY A 590 -73.44 105.68 96.24
CA GLY A 590 -74.89 105.49 96.13
C GLY A 590 -75.66 105.35 97.44
N LEU A 591 -75.53 106.28 98.42
CA LEU A 591 -76.30 106.18 99.67
C LEU A 591 -76.81 107.51 100.25
N LEU A 592 -77.61 108.27 99.48
CA LEU A 592 -78.55 109.28 100.02
C LEU A 592 -79.63 109.67 98.97
N GLY A 593 -80.55 108.75 98.71
CA GLY A 593 -81.71 108.93 97.82
C GLY A 593 -82.70 107.77 97.98
N ASN A 594 -84.01 108.06 98.09
CA ASN A 594 -84.99 107.13 98.68
C ASN A 594 -86.02 106.56 97.68
N ALA A 595 -86.02 105.22 97.52
CA ALA A 595 -87.17 104.35 97.16
C ALA A 595 -87.85 104.50 95.76
N PRO A 596 -88.80 103.62 95.36
CA PRO A 596 -88.57 102.19 95.12
C PRO A 596 -89.24 101.61 93.83
N ALA A 597 -88.69 100.52 93.27
CA ALA A 597 -89.35 99.51 92.42
C ALA A 597 -88.39 98.29 92.36
N VAL A 598 -88.71 97.04 92.73
CA VAL A 598 -89.84 96.14 92.37
C VAL A 598 -89.86 95.88 90.86
N ASP A 599 -89.81 94.69 90.29
CA ASP A 599 -89.58 93.25 90.63
C ASP A 599 -89.89 92.50 89.29
N SER A 600 -89.67 91.18 89.16
CA SER A 600 -90.08 90.30 88.02
C SER A 600 -89.52 90.63 86.60
N ASP A 601 -89.18 89.69 85.70
CA ASP A 601 -89.02 88.21 85.67
C ASP A 601 -87.88 87.89 84.65
N GLY A 602 -87.18 86.73 84.69
CA GLY A 602 -87.50 85.50 83.93
C GLY A 602 -87.06 85.59 82.44
N GLU A 603 -86.41 84.63 81.76
CA GLU A 603 -85.99 83.22 81.93
C GLU A 603 -84.61 83.08 81.18
N VAL A 604 -83.66 82.15 81.41
CA VAL A 604 -83.64 80.68 81.62
C VAL A 604 -84.00 79.83 80.38
N ASP A 605 -83.00 79.48 79.55
CA ASP A 605 -82.66 78.09 79.16
C ASP A 605 -81.15 77.99 78.80
N THR A 606 -80.34 76.94 79.03
CA THR A 606 -80.43 75.65 79.78
C THR A 606 -80.45 74.27 79.08
N THR A 607 -80.39 74.16 77.74
CA THR A 607 -80.10 72.89 77.04
C THR A 607 -78.62 72.78 76.61
N ALA A 608 -77.74 71.91 77.13
CA ALA A 608 -77.82 70.55 77.68
C ALA A 608 -77.90 69.41 76.62
N ASP A 609 -77.29 68.26 76.97
CA ASP A 609 -76.84 67.08 76.20
C ASP A 609 -75.37 67.21 75.71
N ASP A 610 -74.35 66.57 76.29
CA ASP A 610 -74.21 65.36 77.14
C ASP A 610 -74.54 64.02 76.45
N ASP A 611 -73.51 63.36 75.92
CA ASP A 611 -73.19 61.91 76.04
C ASP A 611 -71.90 61.63 75.23
N ARG A 612 -70.86 60.93 75.73
CA ARG A 612 -70.72 59.49 76.02
C ARG A 612 -70.85 58.63 74.74
N GLU A 613 -70.08 57.56 74.49
CA GLU A 613 -69.10 56.75 75.25
C GLU A 613 -68.13 56.10 74.20
N ALA A 614 -66.83 55.93 74.47
CA ALA A 614 -66.16 54.72 75.00
C ALA A 614 -66.26 53.41 74.16
N SER A 615 -65.18 52.60 74.22
CA SER A 615 -64.89 51.28 73.59
C SER A 615 -64.00 51.37 72.34
N ALA A 616 -62.70 51.07 72.33
CA ALA A 616 -61.86 50.09 73.05
C ALA A 616 -61.99 48.63 72.57
N GLU A 617 -60.83 48.05 72.25
CA GLU A 617 -60.52 46.61 72.03
C GLU A 617 -61.13 45.94 70.77
N ARG A 618 -60.44 45.04 70.08
CA ARG A 618 -59.24 44.27 70.45
C ARG A 618 -58.40 43.86 69.24
#